data_AF-A0AA38KVK3-F1
#
_entry.id   AF-A0AA38KVK3-F1
#
_cell.length_a   1.000
_cell.length_b   1.000
_cell.length_c   1.000
_cell.angle_alpha   90.00
_cell.angle_beta   90.00
_cell.angle_gamma   90.00
#
_symmetry.space_group_name_H-M   'P 1'
#
loop_
_entity.id
_entity.type
_entity.pdbx_description
1 polymer ?
#
loop_
_entity_poly.entity_id
_entity_poly.type
_entity_poly.pdbx_seq_one_letter_code
_entity_poly.pdbx_strand_id
1 'polypeptide(L)'
;MKIEFQANNAENYLISVAAEEETHVKMGMCVPKLVCLVPIQIARAKNNAMVALKDGLQIPHYISYVDSISLANSIRFGFYDAVLNSWKGKIKVISSMGKQSSGKSYLLNHLSGSLLDVAGGRCTDGVWMKITTGEDGDGQGDNSEQEDMLLSVLNAAVSNLTIFNKKDFHLDKDTESAFSRFHSGINLLKQDKKLFKGLFYIAIKDVDTSDVRDLQQEFLEKISQICSKSQDNFIFKIKRVAVIVDILRRNLMSSVHTGCLSANANEELQVFVIFDTQEEIPDSPIFVGDLSCDIKDSGLYLTPSNDSLLFVTIREVLSQLRSSLELVLPRKGRNGEEWHSMFENFLESLAERRQDRVQKWISANTVEFSDNDVVQRLQLEASVALGKVKQGLSVCGCKCSVCFWRCVLEKGHIDDHSCMSSHSCAES
;
A
#
# COMPACT_ATOMS: atom_id res chain seq x y z
N MET A 1 1.92 -0.61 6.56
CA MET A 1 1.57 0.17 7.76
C MET A 1 2.58 1.29 7.79
N LYS A 2 2.18 2.54 7.56
CA LYS A 2 3.09 3.66 7.83
C LYS A 2 3.04 3.88 9.35
N ILE A 3 4.05 3.41 10.06
CA ILE A 3 4.28 3.89 11.43
C ILE A 3 5.12 5.14 11.25
N GLU A 4 4.48 6.30 11.29
CA GLU A 4 5.22 7.56 11.34
C GLU A 4 5.52 7.84 12.81
N PHE A 5 6.81 7.82 13.13
CA PHE A 5 7.30 8.29 14.42
C PHE A 5 7.45 9.79 14.30
N GLN A 6 6.87 10.50 15.26
CA GLN A 6 6.84 11.95 15.21
C GLN A 6 8.24 12.52 15.39
N ALA A 7 8.80 13.03 14.30
CA ALA A 7 9.70 14.16 14.33
C ALA A 7 9.17 15.23 13.37
N ASN A 8 8.41 16.18 13.92
CA ASN A 8 8.11 17.52 13.39
C ASN A 8 7.47 17.73 12.00
N ASN A 9 7.02 16.72 11.22
CA ASN A 9 6.49 16.97 9.85
C ASN A 9 5.20 16.24 9.42
N ALA A 10 4.42 15.65 10.33
CA ALA A 10 3.21 14.87 9.98
C ALA A 10 2.02 15.71 9.48
N GLU A 11 1.93 17.00 9.86
CA GLU A 11 0.81 17.87 9.50
C GLU A 11 0.71 18.03 7.97
N ASN A 12 1.83 18.32 7.29
CA ASN A 12 1.85 18.52 5.84
C ASN A 12 1.51 17.23 5.05
N TYR A 13 1.87 16.05 5.58
CA TYR A 13 1.58 14.78 4.92
C TYR A 13 0.14 14.33 5.14
N LEU A 14 -0.42 14.49 6.34
CA LEU A 14 -1.84 14.22 6.60
C LEU A 14 -2.75 15.18 5.83
N ILE A 15 -2.36 16.46 5.72
CA ILE A 15 -3.00 17.44 4.86
C ILE A 15 -2.92 16.99 3.39
N SER A 16 -1.77 16.50 2.90
CA SER A 16 -1.64 16.00 1.51
C SER A 16 -2.43 14.72 1.21
N VAL A 17 -2.77 13.93 2.23
CA VAL A 17 -3.61 12.73 2.10
C VAL A 17 -5.11 13.08 2.20
N ALA A 18 -5.43 14.21 2.84
CA ALA A 18 -6.79 14.74 2.98
C ALA A 18 -7.19 15.71 1.85
N ALA A 19 -6.23 16.41 1.24
CA ALA A 19 -6.47 17.44 0.23
C ALA A 19 -6.39 16.89 -1.20
N GLU A 20 -7.41 17.15 -2.03
CA GLU A 20 -7.23 17.34 -3.48
C GLU A 20 -8.41 18.09 -4.16
N GLU A 21 -7.99 18.96 -5.10
CA GLU A 21 -8.67 19.88 -6.05
C GLU A 21 -9.75 20.88 -5.56
N GLU A 22 -9.38 22.17 -5.70
CA GLU A 22 -10.19 23.38 -5.47
C GLU A 22 -11.55 23.30 -6.17
N THR A 23 -12.63 23.51 -5.41
CA THR A 23 -13.97 23.66 -5.99
C THR A 23 -14.60 24.95 -5.48
N HIS A 24 -14.70 25.90 -6.41
CA HIS A 24 -15.25 27.25 -6.20
C HIS A 24 -16.38 27.35 -5.17
N VAL A 25 -16.11 28.12 -4.12
CA VAL A 25 -17.04 28.46 -3.03
C VAL A 25 -18.36 29.01 -3.60
N LYS A 26 -19.47 28.29 -3.40
CA LYS A 26 -20.82 28.81 -3.67
C LYS A 26 -21.35 29.61 -2.47
N MET A 27 -22.01 30.72 -2.76
CA MET A 27 -22.58 31.74 -1.85
C MET A 27 -23.66 31.24 -0.85
N GLY A 28 -23.69 29.97 -0.43
CA GLY A 28 -24.72 29.38 0.42
C GLY A 28 -24.21 28.63 1.67
N MET A 29 -22.90 28.65 1.97
CA MET A 29 -22.30 27.79 3.00
C MET A 29 -22.36 28.33 4.44
N CYS A 30 -22.90 29.53 4.68
CA CYS A 30 -22.93 30.11 6.03
C CYS A 30 -23.80 29.32 7.01
N VAL A 31 -24.97 28.82 6.57
CA VAL A 31 -25.90 28.07 7.44
C VAL A 31 -25.35 26.68 7.80
N PRO A 32 -24.84 25.86 6.85
CA PRO A 32 -24.16 24.61 7.20
C PRO A 32 -22.98 24.83 8.15
N LYS A 33 -22.15 25.86 7.92
CA LYS A 33 -21.02 26.17 8.80
C LYS A 33 -21.44 26.48 10.23
N LEU A 34 -22.54 27.21 10.43
CA LEU A 34 -23.10 27.49 11.76
C LEU A 34 -23.62 26.22 12.46
N VAL A 35 -24.37 25.39 11.74
CA VAL A 35 -24.87 24.10 12.25
C VAL A 35 -23.71 23.21 12.69
N CYS A 36 -22.64 23.20 11.90
CA CYS A 36 -21.43 22.41 12.10
C CYS A 36 -20.51 22.90 13.24
N LEU A 37 -20.77 24.05 13.88
CA LEU A 37 -19.89 24.57 14.93
C LEU A 37 -19.87 23.68 16.18
N VAL A 38 -21.04 23.16 16.56
CA VAL A 38 -21.24 22.40 17.79
C VAL A 38 -21.09 20.91 17.50
N PRO A 39 -20.17 20.20 18.16
CA PRO A 39 -20.07 18.75 18.02
C PRO A 39 -21.30 18.06 18.62
N ILE A 40 -21.70 16.93 18.04
CA ILE A 40 -22.81 16.09 18.50
C ILE A 40 -22.28 14.78 19.07
N GLN A 41 -22.76 14.40 20.25
CA GLN A 41 -22.46 13.08 20.80
C GLN A 41 -23.34 12.03 20.11
N ILE A 42 -22.76 10.96 19.56
CA ILE A 42 -23.52 9.95 18.78
C ILE A 42 -23.63 8.61 19.51
N ALA A 43 -22.75 8.34 20.45
CA ALA A 43 -22.79 7.13 21.27
C ALA A 43 -22.13 7.35 22.62
N ARG A 44 -22.47 6.54 23.61
CA ARG A 44 -21.80 6.45 24.92
C ARG A 44 -21.38 5.02 25.23
N ALA A 45 -20.27 4.86 25.93
CA ALA A 45 -19.88 3.58 26.48
C ALA A 45 -20.47 3.48 27.90
N LYS A 46 -21.35 2.50 28.14
CA LYS A 46 -21.89 2.27 29.48
C LYS A 46 -21.98 0.77 29.74
N ASN A 47 -21.32 0.29 30.80
CA ASN A 47 -21.35 -1.11 31.22
C ASN A 47 -20.92 -2.12 30.12
N ASN A 48 -19.84 -1.83 29.37
CA ASN A 48 -19.42 -2.62 28.18
C ASN A 48 -20.51 -2.75 27.09
N ALA A 49 -21.35 -1.72 26.95
CA ALA A 49 -22.29 -1.60 25.85
C ALA A 49 -22.24 -0.19 25.23
N MET A 50 -22.37 -0.15 23.90
CA MET A 50 -22.40 1.08 23.10
C MET A 50 -23.82 1.67 23.04
N VAL A 51 -24.19 2.57 23.93
CA VAL A 51 -25.51 3.21 23.88
C VAL A 51 -25.53 4.25 22.76
N ALA A 52 -26.15 3.93 21.63
CA ALA A 52 -26.39 4.88 20.55
C ALA A 52 -27.31 6.02 21.03
N LEU A 53 -26.97 7.24 20.64
CA LEU A 53 -27.77 8.43 20.92
C LEU A 53 -28.55 8.81 19.66
N LYS A 54 -29.76 9.31 19.86
CA LYS A 54 -30.58 9.87 18.79
C LYS A 54 -30.56 11.38 18.94
N ASP A 55 -30.03 12.08 17.94
CA ASP A 55 -29.93 13.55 17.93
C ASP A 55 -29.16 14.10 19.15
N GLY A 56 -28.17 13.34 19.65
CA GLY A 56 -27.40 13.70 20.85
C GLY A 56 -28.07 13.33 22.18
N LEU A 57 -29.27 12.75 22.15
CA LEU A 57 -30.05 12.42 23.33
C LEU A 57 -30.09 10.90 23.58
N GLN A 58 -30.15 10.51 24.86
CA GLN A 58 -30.28 9.11 25.24
C GLN A 58 -31.63 8.55 24.79
N ILE A 59 -31.60 7.41 24.11
CA ILE A 59 -32.80 6.67 23.73
C ILE A 59 -33.26 5.87 24.96
N PRO A 60 -34.53 5.97 25.39
CA PRO A 60 -35.03 5.25 26.58
C PRO A 60 -35.01 3.71 26.46
N HIS A 61 -34.91 3.17 25.25
CA HIS A 61 -34.93 1.74 24.97
C HIS A 61 -33.54 1.19 24.67
N TYR A 62 -33.18 0.10 25.36
CA TYR A 62 -31.95 -0.65 25.09
C TYR A 62 -32.08 -1.37 23.75
N ILE A 63 -31.34 -0.94 22.74
CA ILE A 63 -31.28 -1.64 21.46
C ILE A 63 -30.36 -2.84 21.66
N SER A 64 -30.92 -4.05 21.61
CA SER A 64 -30.11 -5.27 21.53
C SER A 64 -29.36 -5.27 20.21
N TYR A 65 -28.02 -5.34 20.25
CA TYR A 65 -27.11 -5.28 19.08
C TYR A 65 -27.18 -6.55 18.22
N VAL A 66 -28.37 -6.92 17.76
CA VAL A 66 -28.55 -8.16 16.99
C VAL A 66 -28.16 -7.96 15.51
N ASP A 67 -28.14 -6.72 15.01
CA ASP A 67 -27.69 -6.43 13.65
C ASP A 67 -27.16 -5.00 13.49
N SER A 68 -25.97 -4.88 12.91
CA SER A 68 -25.31 -3.61 12.55
C SER A 68 -26.15 -2.71 11.64
N ILE A 69 -26.98 -3.30 10.77
CA ILE A 69 -27.90 -2.57 9.87
C ILE A 69 -29.01 -1.90 10.67
N SER A 70 -29.56 -2.62 11.66
CA SER A 70 -30.61 -2.09 12.55
C SER A 70 -30.07 -0.96 13.44
N LEU A 71 -28.82 -1.07 13.90
CA LEU A 71 -28.15 -0.01 14.65
C LEU A 71 -27.97 1.25 13.78
N ALA A 72 -27.43 1.12 12.57
CA ALA A 72 -27.24 2.25 11.65
C ALA A 72 -28.56 2.99 11.36
N ASN A 73 -29.67 2.26 11.21
CA ASN A 73 -30.99 2.84 10.97
C ASN A 73 -31.54 3.63 12.16
N SER A 74 -31.11 3.30 13.38
CA SER A 74 -31.56 3.95 14.63
C SER A 74 -30.81 5.24 14.97
N ILE A 75 -29.62 5.43 14.39
CA ILE A 75 -28.78 6.61 14.64
C ILE A 75 -29.30 7.78 13.79
N ARG A 76 -29.38 8.95 14.43
CA ARG A 76 -29.72 10.23 13.79
C ARG A 76 -28.79 11.30 14.32
N PHE A 77 -28.43 12.24 13.45
CA PHE A 77 -27.45 13.27 13.75
C PHE A 77 -28.09 14.66 13.91
N GLY A 78 -29.40 14.73 14.10
CA GLY A 78 -30.13 15.99 14.27
C GLY A 78 -29.94 16.92 13.08
N PHE A 79 -29.52 18.17 13.34
CA PHE A 79 -29.28 19.15 12.28
C PHE A 79 -28.18 18.75 11.29
N TYR A 80 -27.27 17.86 11.67
CA TYR A 80 -26.27 17.32 10.75
C TYR A 80 -26.91 16.46 9.65
N ASP A 81 -28.06 15.81 9.90
CA ASP A 81 -28.77 15.04 8.87
C ASP A 81 -29.19 15.95 7.71
N ALA A 82 -29.59 17.20 7.99
CA ALA A 82 -29.92 18.17 6.95
C ALA A 82 -28.70 18.56 6.09
N VAL A 83 -27.52 18.69 6.72
CA VAL A 83 -26.27 18.98 6.02
C VAL A 83 -25.85 17.78 5.16
N LEU A 84 -25.86 16.58 5.73
CA LEU A 84 -25.49 15.34 5.03
C LEU A 84 -26.43 15.05 3.85
N ASN A 85 -27.75 15.19 4.04
CA ASN A 85 -28.73 14.94 2.98
C ASN A 85 -28.68 15.97 1.83
N SER A 86 -28.18 17.18 2.10
CA SER A 86 -28.00 18.22 1.07
C SER A 86 -26.62 18.18 0.42
N TRP A 87 -25.68 17.39 0.95
CA TRP A 87 -24.33 17.25 0.43
C TRP A 87 -24.30 16.39 -0.84
N LYS A 88 -23.66 16.90 -1.89
CA LYS A 88 -23.50 16.18 -3.18
C LYS A 88 -22.07 15.70 -3.43
N GLY A 89 -21.12 16.10 -2.59
CA GLY A 89 -19.72 15.74 -2.72
C GLY A 89 -19.40 14.39 -2.07
N LYS A 90 -18.12 14.00 -2.14
CA LYS A 90 -17.61 12.85 -1.37
C LYS A 90 -17.65 13.19 0.13
N ILE A 91 -17.89 12.19 0.96
CA ILE A 91 -17.80 12.31 2.42
C ILE A 91 -16.54 11.59 2.87
N LYS A 92 -15.76 12.24 3.73
CA LYS A 92 -14.59 11.66 4.38
C LYS A 92 -14.81 11.63 5.88
N VAL A 93 -14.50 10.49 6.49
CA VAL A 93 -14.65 10.25 7.92
C VAL A 93 -13.27 10.03 8.53
N ILE A 94 -12.91 10.87 9.47
CA ILE A 94 -11.69 10.73 10.27
C ILE A 94 -12.07 10.43 11.72
N SER A 95 -11.54 9.34 12.26
CA SER A 95 -11.67 9.04 13.67
C SER A 95 -10.32 9.13 14.37
N SER A 96 -10.35 9.60 15.62
CA SER A 96 -9.23 9.43 16.54
C SER A 96 -9.65 8.53 17.70
N MET A 97 -8.76 7.61 18.06
CA MET A 97 -8.87 6.73 19.23
C MET A 97 -7.54 6.69 19.98
N GLY A 98 -7.55 6.16 21.19
CA GLY A 98 -6.39 6.07 22.07
C GLY A 98 -6.70 6.50 23.49
N LYS A 99 -5.75 6.21 24.38
CA LYS A 99 -5.84 6.48 25.82
C LYS A 99 -6.29 7.92 26.12
N GLN A 100 -6.96 8.10 27.25
CA GLN A 100 -7.33 9.44 27.69
C GLN A 100 -6.09 10.36 27.74
N SER A 101 -6.27 11.61 27.32
CA SER A 101 -5.21 12.61 27.37
C SER A 101 -3.99 12.30 26.48
N SER A 102 -4.16 11.45 25.46
CA SER A 102 -3.18 11.28 24.38
C SER A 102 -3.20 12.42 23.34
N GLY A 103 -4.04 13.44 23.55
CA GLY A 103 -4.16 14.64 22.71
C GLY A 103 -4.83 14.38 21.36
N LYS A 104 -5.91 13.60 21.38
CA LYS A 104 -6.79 13.28 20.26
C LYS A 104 -7.49 14.52 19.72
N SER A 105 -8.24 15.21 20.58
CA SER A 105 -8.96 16.45 20.26
C SER A 105 -8.00 17.54 19.75
N TYR A 106 -6.78 17.61 20.30
CA TYR A 106 -5.74 18.52 19.81
C TYR A 106 -5.38 18.23 18.35
N LEU A 107 -4.95 17.00 18.04
CA LEU A 107 -4.58 16.61 16.68
C LEU A 107 -5.74 16.85 15.70
N LEU A 108 -6.95 16.50 16.15
CA LEU A 108 -8.15 16.62 15.37
C LEU A 108 -8.50 18.09 15.06
N ASN A 109 -8.42 18.98 16.05
CA ASN A 109 -8.62 20.42 15.88
C ASN A 109 -7.61 21.05 14.93
N HIS A 110 -6.34 20.63 15.02
CA HIS A 110 -5.28 21.11 14.15
C HIS A 110 -5.45 20.61 12.71
N LEU A 111 -5.95 19.39 12.51
CA LEU A 111 -6.23 18.85 11.17
C LEU A 111 -7.44 19.51 10.50
N SER A 112 -8.52 19.74 11.23
CA SER A 112 -9.80 20.20 10.66
C SER A 112 -10.07 21.70 10.84
N GLY A 113 -9.13 22.45 11.42
CA GLY A 113 -9.32 23.84 11.84
C GLY A 113 -10.49 24.01 12.82
N SER A 114 -10.79 22.97 13.61
CA SER A 114 -11.98 22.89 14.44
C SER A 114 -11.71 23.10 15.93
N LEU A 115 -12.76 22.97 16.75
CA LEU A 115 -12.77 23.32 18.18
C LEU A 115 -13.55 22.25 18.97
N LEU A 116 -13.06 21.03 18.96
CA LEU A 116 -13.64 19.89 19.68
C LEU A 116 -13.49 19.98 21.20
N ASP A 117 -12.66 20.88 21.77
CA ASP A 117 -12.51 20.96 23.23
C ASP A 117 -11.85 22.28 23.75
N VAL A 118 -12.37 23.45 23.37
CA VAL A 118 -11.92 24.74 23.98
C VAL A 118 -12.81 25.17 25.14
N ALA A 119 -13.93 24.48 25.39
CA ALA A 119 -14.94 24.89 26.35
C ALA A 119 -14.91 24.09 27.67
N GLY A 120 -13.74 23.75 28.22
CA GLY A 120 -13.55 23.36 29.65
C GLY A 120 -14.37 22.18 30.21
N GLY A 121 -15.26 21.58 29.41
CA GLY A 121 -16.15 20.50 29.76
C GLY A 121 -15.62 19.25 29.09
N ARG A 122 -14.79 18.53 29.85
CA ARG A 122 -14.25 17.21 29.53
C ARG A 122 -15.16 16.44 28.54
N CYS A 123 -14.75 16.30 27.28
CA CYS A 123 -15.32 15.35 26.32
C CYS A 123 -14.95 13.92 26.74
N THR A 124 -15.32 13.51 27.97
CA THR A 124 -14.81 12.31 28.64
C THR A 124 -15.76 11.11 28.66
N ASP A 125 -16.94 11.21 28.03
CA ASP A 125 -17.84 10.06 27.82
C ASP A 125 -18.24 9.92 26.34
N GLY A 126 -18.02 8.75 25.73
CA GLY A 126 -18.62 8.36 24.44
C GLY A 126 -17.89 8.79 23.15
N VAL A 127 -18.61 8.73 22.02
CA VAL A 127 -18.17 9.21 20.69
C VAL A 127 -18.82 10.55 20.38
N TRP A 128 -17.99 11.50 19.99
CA TRP A 128 -18.39 12.82 19.56
C TRP A 128 -18.08 13.00 18.09
N MET A 129 -19.03 13.45 17.29
CA MET A 129 -18.85 13.73 15.89
C MET A 129 -18.98 15.23 15.62
N LYS A 130 -18.09 15.77 14.80
CA LYS A 130 -18.22 17.10 14.20
C LYS A 130 -18.21 16.98 12.69
N ILE A 131 -19.01 17.77 11.99
CA ILE A 131 -18.94 17.88 10.53
C ILE A 131 -18.28 19.22 10.22
N THR A 132 -17.38 19.25 9.24
CA THR A 132 -16.83 20.48 8.68
C THR A 132 -17.24 20.56 7.21
N THR A 133 -17.63 21.76 6.76
CA THR A 133 -18.02 22.00 5.37
C THR A 133 -17.06 23.05 4.78
N GLY A 134 -16.04 22.57 4.09
CA GLY A 134 -14.97 23.35 3.44
C GLY A 134 -14.22 22.44 2.47
N GLU A 135 -13.30 23.02 1.68
CA GLU A 135 -12.39 22.26 0.79
C GLU A 135 -11.60 21.17 1.55
N ASP A 136 -11.51 21.29 2.87
CA ASP A 136 -10.86 20.36 3.81
C ASP A 136 -11.89 19.70 4.77
N GLY A 137 -12.83 18.95 4.20
CA GLY A 137 -13.95 18.36 4.94
C GLY A 137 -13.60 17.05 5.63
N ASP A 138 -13.20 17.10 6.91
CA ASP A 138 -13.09 15.92 7.76
C ASP A 138 -14.14 15.93 8.88
N GLY A 139 -15.08 14.99 8.77
CA GLY A 139 -15.99 14.65 9.85
C GLY A 139 -15.23 13.92 10.94
N GLN A 140 -15.30 14.39 12.19
CA GLN A 140 -14.30 14.10 13.20
C GLN A 140 -14.87 13.52 14.49
N GLY A 141 -14.43 12.30 14.80
CA GLY A 141 -14.80 11.48 15.95
C GLY A 141 -13.83 11.59 17.14
N ASP A 142 -14.23 12.08 18.32
CA ASP A 142 -13.42 11.97 19.56
C ASP A 142 -14.02 10.95 20.55
N ASN A 143 -13.14 10.19 21.21
CA ASN A 143 -13.50 9.07 22.11
C ASN A 143 -12.86 9.21 23.48
N SER A 144 -13.53 8.73 24.53
CA SER A 144 -13.02 8.92 25.89
C SER A 144 -13.35 7.81 26.90
N GLU A 145 -12.40 7.68 27.85
CA GLU A 145 -12.29 6.96 29.14
C GLU A 145 -12.80 5.52 29.31
N GLN A 146 -13.62 4.97 28.43
CA GLN A 146 -13.86 3.53 28.37
C GLN A 146 -13.95 3.12 26.91
N GLU A 147 -12.82 2.71 26.33
CA GLU A 147 -12.80 2.14 24.99
C GLU A 147 -13.46 0.76 25.03
N ASP A 148 -14.77 0.77 24.81
CA ASP A 148 -15.52 -0.43 24.49
C ASP A 148 -15.02 -0.97 23.14
N MET A 149 -14.83 -2.28 23.09
CA MET A 149 -14.43 -3.03 21.91
C MET A 149 -15.20 -2.59 20.65
N LEU A 150 -16.51 -2.41 20.80
CA LEU A 150 -17.42 -2.08 19.70
C LEU A 150 -17.19 -0.69 19.13
N LEU A 151 -16.83 0.28 19.97
CA LEU A 151 -16.63 1.67 19.57
C LEU A 151 -15.36 1.82 18.74
N SER A 152 -14.28 1.19 19.18
CA SER A 152 -13.03 1.16 18.41
C SER A 152 -13.26 0.47 17.06
N VAL A 153 -13.97 -0.66 17.04
CA VAL A 153 -14.29 -1.40 15.82
C VAL A 153 -15.15 -0.60 14.86
N LEU A 154 -16.23 -0.01 15.35
CA LEU A 154 -17.13 0.80 14.53
C LEU A 154 -16.39 1.98 13.92
N ASN A 155 -15.59 2.70 14.71
CA ASN A 155 -14.84 3.86 14.24
C ASN A 155 -13.93 3.49 13.07
N ALA A 156 -13.12 2.42 13.19
CA ALA A 156 -12.25 2.06 12.09
C ALA A 156 -12.97 1.32 10.94
N ALA A 157 -14.15 0.75 11.18
CA ALA A 157 -14.99 0.19 10.13
C ALA A 157 -15.55 1.27 9.18
N VAL A 158 -15.96 2.42 9.73
CA VAL A 158 -16.62 3.49 8.95
C VAL A 158 -15.67 4.60 8.52
N SER A 159 -14.49 4.72 9.14
CA SER A 159 -13.56 5.79 8.85
C SER A 159 -12.79 5.57 7.55
N ASN A 160 -12.52 6.64 6.82
CA ASN A 160 -11.51 6.69 5.76
C ASN A 160 -10.10 6.82 6.32
N LEU A 161 -9.95 7.41 7.51
CA LEU A 161 -8.70 7.48 8.26
C LEU A 161 -8.99 7.30 9.75
N THR A 162 -8.31 6.35 10.39
CA THR A 162 -8.33 6.12 11.82
C THR A 162 -6.97 6.43 12.40
N ILE A 163 -6.90 7.30 13.41
CA ILE A 163 -5.65 7.65 14.09
C ILE A 163 -5.69 7.10 15.51
N PHE A 164 -4.76 6.19 15.82
CA PHE A 164 -4.53 5.67 17.16
C PHE A 164 -3.42 6.50 17.84
N ASN A 165 -3.81 7.42 18.71
CA ASN A 165 -2.91 8.30 19.44
C ASN A 165 -2.35 7.60 20.68
N LYS A 166 -1.03 7.42 20.71
CA LYS A 166 -0.28 6.79 21.79
C LYS A 166 0.76 7.76 22.36
N LYS A 167 0.90 7.72 23.69
CA LYS A 167 1.86 8.55 24.43
C LYS A 167 3.16 7.81 24.74
N ASP A 168 3.08 6.51 24.97
CA ASP A 168 4.24 5.71 25.39
C ASP A 168 4.94 5.03 24.20
N PHE A 169 6.25 4.86 24.29
CA PHE A 169 7.08 4.26 23.23
C PHE A 169 6.94 2.73 23.13
N HIS A 170 6.39 2.05 24.13
CA HIS A 170 6.20 0.60 24.08
C HIS A 170 4.74 0.22 23.87
N LEU A 171 4.50 -0.83 23.09
CA LEU A 171 3.24 -1.58 23.12
C LEU A 171 3.00 -2.10 24.55
N ASP A 172 2.13 -1.41 25.27
CA ASP A 172 1.69 -1.76 26.61
C ASP A 172 0.53 -2.76 26.53
N LYS A 173 0.30 -3.46 27.63
CA LYS A 173 -0.81 -4.42 27.75
C LYS A 173 -2.16 -3.78 27.43
N ASP A 174 -2.32 -2.48 27.70
CA ASP A 174 -3.53 -1.73 27.36
C ASP A 174 -3.72 -1.66 25.83
N THR A 175 -2.68 -1.31 25.07
CA THR A 175 -2.73 -1.27 23.60
C THR A 175 -2.93 -2.66 23.00
N GLU A 176 -2.23 -3.68 23.51
CA GLU A 176 -2.45 -5.08 23.10
C GLU A 176 -3.89 -5.52 23.37
N SER A 177 -4.45 -5.13 24.51
CA SER A 177 -5.84 -5.42 24.85
C SER A 177 -6.83 -4.67 23.96
N ALA A 178 -6.53 -3.43 23.57
CA ALA A 178 -7.33 -2.65 22.63
C ALA A 178 -7.33 -3.30 21.25
N PHE A 179 -6.18 -3.77 20.75
CA PHE A 179 -6.08 -4.51 19.50
C PHE A 179 -6.79 -5.88 19.57
N SER A 180 -6.68 -6.59 20.69
CA SER A 180 -7.35 -7.89 20.88
C SER A 180 -8.87 -7.76 20.95
N ARG A 181 -9.36 -6.73 21.65
CA ARG A 181 -10.77 -6.33 21.65
C ARG A 181 -11.20 -6.00 20.22
N PHE A 182 -10.48 -5.10 19.56
CA PHE A 182 -10.77 -4.72 18.19
C PHE A 182 -10.95 -5.95 17.29
N HIS A 183 -9.97 -6.86 17.32
CA HIS A 183 -10.00 -8.08 16.54
C HIS A 183 -11.26 -8.92 16.79
N SER A 184 -11.64 -9.07 18.06
CA SER A 184 -12.82 -9.84 18.47
C SER A 184 -14.13 -9.22 17.94
N GLY A 185 -14.21 -7.89 17.82
CA GLY A 185 -15.42 -7.20 17.37
C GLY A 185 -15.61 -7.16 15.84
N ILE A 186 -14.58 -7.43 15.03
CA ILE A 186 -14.70 -7.45 13.55
C ILE A 186 -15.71 -8.48 13.08
N ASN A 187 -15.80 -9.61 13.79
CA ASN A 187 -16.74 -10.68 13.48
C ASN A 187 -18.19 -10.20 13.43
N LEU A 188 -18.50 -9.13 14.17
CA LEU A 188 -19.84 -8.53 14.24
C LEU A 188 -20.19 -7.69 13.00
N LEU A 189 -19.19 -7.23 12.25
CA LEU A 189 -19.34 -6.35 11.08
C LEU A 189 -18.94 -7.02 9.75
N LYS A 190 -18.64 -8.33 9.77
CA LYS A 190 -18.08 -9.10 8.65
C LYS A 190 -18.91 -9.14 7.37
N GLN A 191 -20.21 -8.84 7.44
CA GLN A 191 -21.13 -9.08 6.33
C GLN A 191 -21.19 -7.93 5.31
N ASP A 192 -20.66 -6.74 5.65
CA ASP A 192 -20.74 -5.57 4.75
C ASP A 192 -19.39 -5.27 4.06
N LYS A 193 -19.37 -5.45 2.74
CA LYS A 193 -18.23 -5.18 1.85
C LYS A 193 -17.87 -3.68 1.74
N LYS A 194 -18.64 -2.78 2.33
CA LYS A 194 -18.37 -1.32 2.34
C LYS A 194 -17.50 -0.90 3.52
N LEU A 195 -17.44 -1.71 4.58
CA LEU A 195 -16.71 -1.40 5.80
C LEU A 195 -15.21 -1.70 5.67
N PHE A 196 -14.41 -1.12 6.57
CA PHE A 196 -12.96 -1.35 6.72
C PHE A 196 -12.10 -0.92 5.51
N LYS A 197 -12.55 0.08 4.74
CA LYS A 197 -11.81 0.60 3.57
C LYS A 197 -10.86 1.76 3.88
N GLY A 198 -10.76 2.16 5.14
CA GLY A 198 -9.95 3.31 5.58
C GLY A 198 -8.50 2.99 5.88
N LEU A 199 -7.69 4.03 6.06
CA LEU A 199 -6.33 3.92 6.56
C LEU A 199 -6.33 3.88 8.09
N PHE A 200 -5.36 3.18 8.69
CA PHE A 200 -5.15 3.20 10.14
C PHE A 200 -3.72 3.63 10.46
N TYR A 201 -3.58 4.73 11.19
CA TYR A 201 -2.33 5.33 11.61
C TYR A 201 -2.15 5.14 13.12
N ILE A 202 -0.90 4.94 13.54
CA ILE A 202 -0.52 4.98 14.94
C ILE A 202 0.35 6.23 15.08
N ALA A 203 -0.11 7.20 15.85
CA ALA A 203 0.60 8.43 16.13
C ALA A 203 1.23 8.33 17.52
N ILE A 204 2.56 8.26 17.58
CA ILE A 204 3.32 8.22 18.83
C ILE A 204 3.95 9.59 19.04
N LYS A 205 3.66 10.20 20.20
CA LYS A 205 4.15 11.54 20.54
C LYS A 205 5.53 11.52 21.17
N ASP A 206 6.21 12.65 21.07
CA ASP A 206 7.46 12.95 21.77
C ASP A 206 8.61 11.97 21.45
N VAL A 207 8.68 11.47 20.20
CA VAL A 207 9.71 10.51 19.77
C VAL A 207 10.98 11.24 19.32
N ASP A 208 12.12 10.88 19.90
CA ASP A 208 13.42 11.36 19.44
C ASP A 208 13.75 10.81 18.05
N THR A 209 14.35 11.63 17.18
CA THR A 209 14.69 11.24 15.80
C THR A 209 15.61 10.02 15.72
N SER A 210 16.42 9.78 16.75
CA SER A 210 17.32 8.62 16.84
C SER A 210 16.56 7.31 16.99
N ASP A 211 15.41 7.33 17.66
CA ASP A 211 14.70 6.14 18.15
C ASP A 211 13.61 5.69 17.17
N VAL A 212 13.33 6.52 16.16
CA VAL A 212 12.32 6.28 15.11
C VAL A 212 12.46 4.89 14.52
N ARG A 213 13.66 4.49 14.08
CA ARG A 213 13.87 3.22 13.36
C ARG A 213 13.68 2.01 14.27
N ASP A 214 14.23 2.07 15.48
CA ASP A 214 14.19 0.95 16.43
C ASP A 214 12.75 0.71 16.90
N LEU A 215 12.00 1.78 17.18
CA LEU A 215 10.59 1.67 17.52
C LEU A 215 9.76 1.16 16.33
N GLN A 216 10.10 1.56 15.11
CA GLN A 216 9.43 1.09 13.89
C GLN A 216 9.53 -0.42 13.76
N GLN A 217 10.73 -0.95 13.99
CA GLN A 217 11.00 -2.37 13.97
C GLN A 217 10.27 -3.10 15.12
N GLU A 218 10.39 -2.63 16.37
CA GLU A 218 9.73 -3.26 17.53
C GLU A 218 8.21 -3.36 17.33
N PHE A 219 7.57 -2.29 16.86
CA PHE A 219 6.13 -2.28 16.61
C PHE A 219 5.74 -3.20 15.45
N LEU A 220 6.53 -3.23 14.37
CA LEU A 220 6.28 -4.13 13.24
C LEU A 220 6.33 -5.59 13.69
N GLU A 221 7.33 -5.96 14.48
CA GLU A 221 7.50 -7.31 15.01
C GLU A 221 6.34 -7.72 15.92
N LYS A 222 5.99 -6.87 16.90
CA LYS A 222 4.89 -7.16 17.83
C LYS A 222 3.53 -7.20 17.14
N ILE A 223 3.28 -6.31 16.20
CA ILE A 223 2.05 -6.34 15.40
C ILE A 223 1.98 -7.61 14.55
N SER A 224 3.11 -8.02 13.96
CA SER A 224 3.21 -9.28 13.21
C SER A 224 2.93 -10.50 14.11
N GLN A 225 3.39 -10.49 15.36
CA GLN A 225 3.08 -11.53 16.35
C GLN A 225 1.60 -11.55 16.79
N ILE A 226 0.94 -10.38 16.86
CA ILE A 226 -0.50 -10.32 17.13
C ILE A 226 -1.27 -10.88 15.94
N CYS A 227 -0.81 -10.59 14.71
CA CYS A 227 -1.43 -11.12 13.49
C CYS A 227 -1.20 -12.63 13.33
N SER A 228 -0.01 -13.17 13.63
CA SER A 228 0.24 -14.61 13.44
C SER A 228 -0.65 -15.53 14.29
N LYS A 229 -1.36 -14.99 15.30
CA LYS A 229 -2.24 -15.74 16.20
C LYS A 229 -3.66 -15.99 15.67
N SER A 230 -4.05 -15.43 14.53
CA SER A 230 -5.40 -15.63 13.95
C SER A 230 -5.35 -15.75 12.42
N GLN A 231 -6.17 -16.60 11.82
CA GLN A 231 -6.25 -16.73 10.35
C GLN A 231 -7.09 -15.61 9.70
N ASP A 232 -7.81 -14.82 10.50
CA ASP A 232 -8.84 -13.88 10.04
C ASP A 232 -8.51 -12.44 10.48
N ASN A 233 -7.27 -12.05 10.26
CA ASN A 233 -6.62 -10.94 10.94
C ASN A 233 -7.18 -9.56 10.60
N PHE A 234 -7.41 -8.81 11.67
CA PHE A 234 -7.86 -7.43 11.68
C PHE A 234 -7.10 -6.49 10.74
N ILE A 235 -5.77 -6.58 10.72
CA ILE A 235 -4.92 -5.67 9.94
C ILE A 235 -5.01 -5.96 8.44
N PHE A 236 -5.28 -7.21 8.06
CA PHE A 236 -5.56 -7.55 6.66
C PHE A 236 -6.88 -6.93 6.18
N LYS A 237 -7.84 -6.67 7.07
CA LYS A 237 -9.12 -6.02 6.71
C LYS A 237 -9.04 -4.49 6.71
N ILE A 238 -8.35 -3.88 7.68
CA ILE A 238 -8.26 -2.40 7.82
C ILE A 238 -7.12 -1.80 7.00
N LYS A 239 -6.07 -2.53 6.62
CA LYS A 239 -4.88 -1.95 5.96
C LYS A 239 -4.44 -2.70 4.71
N ARG A 240 -5.37 -3.25 3.94
CA ARG A 240 -4.95 -4.03 2.78
C ARG A 240 -4.17 -3.17 1.78
N VAL A 241 -4.60 -1.94 1.46
CA VAL A 241 -3.91 -1.12 0.42
C VAL A 241 -2.52 -0.66 0.85
N ALA A 242 -2.39 0.04 1.98
CA ALA A 242 -1.14 0.73 2.32
C ALA A 242 -0.05 -0.23 2.81
N VAL A 243 -0.39 -1.38 3.40
CA VAL A 243 0.59 -2.43 3.73
C VAL A 243 1.05 -3.13 2.46
N ILE A 244 0.11 -3.56 1.61
CA ILE A 244 0.44 -4.24 0.36
C ILE A 244 1.27 -3.33 -0.53
N VAL A 245 0.85 -2.08 -0.76
CA VAL A 245 1.61 -1.15 -1.59
C VAL A 245 3.01 -0.88 -1.05
N ASP A 246 3.19 -0.79 0.27
CA ASP A 246 4.52 -0.60 0.88
C ASP A 246 5.41 -1.84 0.68
N ILE A 247 4.89 -3.05 0.90
CA ILE A 247 5.63 -4.29 0.63
C ILE A 247 5.98 -4.41 -0.86
N LEU A 248 5.00 -4.14 -1.74
CA LEU A 248 5.19 -4.18 -3.19
C LEU A 248 6.24 -3.16 -3.63
N ARG A 249 6.17 -1.91 -3.14
CA ARG A 249 7.12 -0.84 -3.50
C ARG A 249 8.53 -1.13 -2.99
N ARG A 250 8.68 -1.61 -1.75
CA ARG A 250 9.99 -1.99 -1.19
C ARG A 250 10.69 -3.08 -2.01
N ASN A 251 9.92 -4.04 -2.50
CA ASN A 251 10.44 -5.14 -3.32
C ASN A 251 10.37 -4.86 -4.83
N LEU A 252 9.91 -3.69 -5.27
CA LEU A 252 9.70 -3.43 -6.70
C LEU A 252 11.02 -3.52 -7.47
N MET A 253 12.08 -2.90 -6.95
CA MET A 253 13.37 -2.88 -7.63
C MET A 253 14.02 -4.26 -7.70
N SER A 254 13.97 -5.05 -6.62
CA SER A 254 14.44 -6.44 -6.65
C SER A 254 13.62 -7.26 -7.65
N SER A 255 12.30 -7.08 -7.66
CA SER A 255 11.38 -7.78 -8.56
C SER A 255 11.69 -7.49 -10.02
N VAL A 256 11.96 -6.23 -10.36
CA VAL A 256 12.35 -5.79 -11.70
C VAL A 256 13.73 -6.37 -12.07
N HIS A 257 14.69 -6.37 -11.14
CA HIS A 257 16.06 -6.79 -11.38
C HIS A 257 16.20 -8.33 -11.51
N THR A 258 15.67 -9.08 -10.56
CA THR A 258 15.92 -10.53 -10.37
C THR A 258 14.68 -11.40 -10.54
N GLY A 259 13.48 -10.84 -10.65
CA GLY A 259 12.24 -11.63 -10.76
C GLY A 259 11.83 -12.27 -9.43
N CYS A 260 12.37 -11.76 -8.32
CA CYS A 260 12.15 -12.22 -6.95
C CYS A 260 12.01 -11.06 -5.97
N LEU A 261 11.46 -11.36 -4.80
CA LEU A 261 11.42 -10.48 -3.64
C LEU A 261 12.75 -10.56 -2.89
N SER A 262 13.27 -9.41 -2.49
CA SER A 262 14.44 -9.27 -1.63
C SER A 262 14.43 -7.87 -1.05
N ALA A 263 14.38 -7.76 0.29
CA ALA A 263 14.42 -6.45 0.93
C ALA A 263 15.85 -5.90 0.98
N ASN A 264 16.88 -6.78 0.96
CA ASN A 264 18.30 -6.43 1.09
C ASN A 264 19.22 -7.45 0.38
N ALA A 265 20.42 -7.03 -0.01
CA ALA A 265 21.43 -7.85 -0.71
C ALA A 265 21.85 -9.17 0.00
N ASN A 266 21.58 -9.29 1.30
CA ASN A 266 21.96 -10.45 2.11
C ASN A 266 20.78 -11.41 2.41
N GLU A 267 19.58 -11.14 1.90
CA GLU A 267 18.40 -11.99 2.10
C GLU A 267 18.20 -12.96 0.93
N GLU A 268 17.72 -14.17 1.24
CA GLU A 268 17.37 -15.16 0.22
C GLU A 268 16.27 -14.62 -0.71
N LEU A 269 16.45 -14.84 -2.02
CA LEU A 269 15.47 -14.48 -3.04
C LEU A 269 14.19 -15.31 -2.86
N GLN A 270 13.06 -14.64 -2.66
CA GLN A 270 11.76 -15.30 -2.54
C GLN A 270 10.96 -15.15 -3.83
N VAL A 271 10.19 -16.19 -4.18
CA VAL A 271 9.31 -16.18 -5.35
C VAL A 271 8.13 -15.22 -5.14
N PHE A 272 7.50 -14.79 -6.24
CA PHE A 272 6.28 -13.98 -6.15
C PHE A 272 5.12 -14.81 -5.64
N VAL A 273 4.43 -14.28 -4.62
CA VAL A 273 3.23 -14.88 -4.04
C VAL A 273 2.09 -13.87 -3.96
N ILE A 274 0.86 -14.39 -3.99
CA ILE A 274 -0.32 -13.66 -3.55
C ILE A 274 -0.33 -13.68 -2.03
N PHE A 275 -0.26 -12.52 -1.38
CA PHE A 275 -0.04 -12.41 0.06
C PHE A 275 -1.11 -13.09 0.90
N ASP A 276 -2.36 -13.12 0.43
CA ASP A 276 -3.47 -13.72 1.18
C ASP A 276 -3.53 -15.25 1.05
N THR A 277 -3.32 -15.77 -0.16
CA THR A 277 -3.45 -17.22 -0.45
C THR A 277 -2.13 -17.96 -0.37
N GLN A 278 -1.00 -17.23 -0.38
CA GLN A 278 0.36 -17.76 -0.51
C GLN A 278 0.57 -18.56 -1.82
N GLU A 279 -0.33 -18.40 -2.79
CA GLU A 279 -0.19 -19.01 -4.12
C GLU A 279 0.91 -18.31 -4.91
N GLU A 280 1.79 -19.10 -5.53
CA GLU A 280 2.89 -18.58 -6.33
C GLU A 280 2.43 -18.03 -7.68
N ILE A 281 3.05 -16.94 -8.14
CA ILE A 281 2.87 -16.44 -9.50
C ILE A 281 3.79 -17.25 -10.44
N PRO A 282 3.22 -18.07 -11.34
CA PRO A 282 3.99 -19.05 -12.10
C PRO A 282 4.95 -18.39 -13.09
N ASP A 283 6.08 -19.07 -13.32
CA ASP A 283 6.99 -18.78 -14.42
C ASP A 283 6.39 -19.32 -15.71
N SER A 284 6.01 -18.44 -16.63
CA SER A 284 5.60 -18.87 -17.97
C SER A 284 6.82 -19.37 -18.76
N PRO A 285 6.68 -20.47 -19.53
CA PRO A 285 7.76 -20.96 -20.39
C PRO A 285 8.10 -19.92 -21.47
N ILE A 286 9.39 -19.87 -21.85
CA ILE A 286 9.86 -19.05 -22.98
C ILE A 286 10.02 -19.93 -24.20
N PHE A 287 9.50 -19.48 -25.32
CA PHE A 287 9.65 -20.14 -26.61
C PHE A 287 10.39 -19.24 -27.59
N VAL A 288 11.30 -19.84 -28.38
CA VAL A 288 12.01 -19.16 -29.46
C VAL A 288 11.78 -19.96 -30.74
N GLY A 289 10.82 -19.52 -31.55
CA GLY A 289 10.24 -20.37 -32.59
C GLY A 289 9.55 -21.57 -31.95
N ASP A 290 9.89 -22.79 -32.40
CA ASP A 290 9.29 -24.03 -31.88
C ASP A 290 10.05 -24.62 -30.66
N LEU A 291 11.11 -23.96 -30.19
CA LEU A 291 11.97 -24.46 -29.13
C LEU A 291 11.62 -23.82 -27.78
N SER A 292 11.48 -24.64 -26.73
CA SER A 292 11.32 -24.16 -25.36
C SER A 292 12.68 -23.92 -24.69
N CYS A 293 12.86 -22.76 -24.06
CA CYS A 293 14.03 -22.47 -23.24
C CYS A 293 13.70 -22.69 -21.76
N ASP A 294 14.37 -23.65 -21.12
CA ASP A 294 14.25 -23.91 -19.67
C ASP A 294 15.06 -22.88 -18.87
N ILE A 295 14.56 -21.65 -18.83
CA ILE A 295 15.13 -20.55 -18.05
C ILE A 295 14.10 -20.01 -17.08
N LYS A 296 14.32 -20.23 -15.78
CA LYS A 296 13.48 -19.66 -14.73
C LYS A 296 13.61 -18.15 -14.72
N ASP A 297 12.51 -17.46 -14.49
CA ASP A 297 12.53 -16.01 -14.31
C ASP A 297 12.96 -15.63 -12.89
N SER A 298 12.57 -16.47 -11.93
CA SER A 298 12.88 -16.30 -10.52
C SER A 298 14.39 -16.44 -10.27
N GLY A 299 15.06 -15.35 -9.91
CA GLY A 299 16.50 -15.26 -9.71
C GLY A 299 17.30 -14.87 -10.96
N LEU A 300 16.63 -14.61 -12.09
CA LEU A 300 17.28 -14.20 -13.32
C LEU A 300 17.53 -12.70 -13.35
N TYR A 301 18.80 -12.31 -13.44
CA TYR A 301 19.22 -10.92 -13.56
C TYR A 301 18.97 -10.39 -14.98
N LEU A 302 18.16 -9.33 -15.11
CA LEU A 302 17.85 -8.69 -16.40
C LEU A 302 18.36 -7.25 -16.53
N THR A 303 18.87 -6.66 -15.45
CA THR A 303 19.47 -5.31 -15.49
C THR A 303 20.86 -5.35 -14.85
N PRO A 304 21.72 -4.35 -15.11
CA PRO A 304 22.98 -4.24 -14.37
C PRO A 304 22.74 -4.05 -12.87
N SER A 305 23.71 -4.49 -12.08
CA SER A 305 23.77 -4.29 -10.62
C SER A 305 24.99 -3.43 -10.30
N ASN A 306 24.78 -2.37 -9.53
CA ASN A 306 25.85 -1.53 -8.96
C ASN A 306 26.04 -1.81 -7.47
N ASP A 307 25.63 -2.98 -6.99
CA ASP A 307 25.84 -3.39 -5.61
C ASP A 307 27.35 -3.57 -5.35
N SER A 308 27.82 -3.11 -4.19
CA SER A 308 29.21 -3.24 -3.75
C SER A 308 29.66 -4.70 -3.66
N LEU A 309 28.72 -5.63 -3.48
CA LEU A 309 28.98 -7.07 -3.38
C LEU A 309 28.91 -7.80 -4.74
N LEU A 310 28.20 -7.25 -5.73
CA LEU A 310 27.98 -7.89 -7.02
C LEU A 310 27.80 -6.84 -8.12
N PHE A 311 28.91 -6.33 -8.66
CA PHE A 311 28.92 -5.47 -9.84
C PHE A 311 28.73 -6.32 -11.09
N VAL A 312 27.64 -6.10 -11.82
CA VAL A 312 27.33 -6.79 -13.07
C VAL A 312 26.93 -5.76 -14.11
N THR A 313 27.66 -5.74 -15.22
CA THR A 313 27.39 -4.87 -16.37
C THR A 313 26.30 -5.45 -17.27
N ILE A 314 25.65 -4.60 -18.08
CA ILE A 314 24.69 -5.08 -19.08
C ILE A 314 25.33 -6.04 -20.09
N ARG A 315 26.61 -5.84 -20.40
CA ARG A 315 27.38 -6.72 -21.30
C ARG A 315 27.50 -8.14 -20.73
N GLU A 316 27.74 -8.26 -19.42
CA GLU A 316 27.79 -9.56 -18.74
C GLU A 316 26.42 -10.23 -18.70
N VAL A 317 25.35 -9.46 -18.43
CA VAL A 317 23.96 -9.97 -18.50
C VAL A 317 23.65 -10.53 -19.90
N LEU A 318 23.88 -9.75 -20.95
CA LEU A 318 23.66 -10.18 -22.34
C LEU A 318 24.50 -11.41 -22.70
N SER A 319 25.75 -11.48 -22.22
CA SER A 319 26.63 -12.64 -22.45
C SER A 319 26.11 -13.92 -21.77
N GLN A 320 25.58 -13.80 -20.55
CA GLN A 320 24.98 -14.93 -19.83
C GLN A 320 23.72 -15.41 -20.54
N LEU A 321 22.80 -14.49 -20.89
CA LEU A 321 21.56 -14.81 -21.61
C LEU A 321 21.84 -15.43 -22.98
N ARG A 322 22.83 -14.92 -23.72
CA ARG A 322 23.30 -15.53 -24.97
C ARG A 322 23.74 -16.96 -24.75
N SER A 323 24.58 -17.20 -23.74
CA SER A 323 25.10 -18.54 -23.44
C SER A 323 23.95 -19.51 -23.12
N SER A 324 22.93 -19.07 -22.38
CA SER A 324 21.73 -19.86 -22.13
C SER A 324 20.95 -20.19 -23.40
N LEU A 325 20.78 -19.25 -24.33
CA LEU A 325 20.12 -19.51 -25.60
C LEU A 325 20.93 -20.48 -26.47
N GLU A 326 22.26 -20.33 -26.54
CA GLU A 326 23.13 -21.15 -27.38
C GLU A 326 23.16 -22.63 -26.97
N LEU A 327 22.77 -22.97 -25.73
CA LEU A 327 22.57 -24.35 -25.29
C LEU A 327 21.43 -25.05 -26.04
N VAL A 328 20.38 -24.32 -26.40
CA VAL A 328 19.18 -24.85 -27.08
C VAL A 328 19.21 -24.51 -28.58
N LEU A 329 19.78 -23.37 -28.94
CA LEU A 329 19.87 -22.84 -30.29
C LEU A 329 21.33 -22.47 -30.65
N PRO A 330 22.18 -23.47 -30.98
CA PRO A 330 23.56 -23.21 -31.35
C PRO A 330 23.66 -22.29 -32.56
N ARG A 331 24.58 -21.33 -32.49
CA ARG A 331 24.82 -20.37 -33.57
C ARG A 331 25.59 -20.97 -34.74
N LYS A 332 26.46 -21.95 -34.48
CA LYS A 332 27.30 -22.59 -35.51
C LYS A 332 26.43 -23.32 -36.52
N GLY A 333 26.65 -23.05 -37.81
CA GLY A 333 25.92 -23.69 -38.92
C GLY A 333 24.53 -23.10 -39.20
N ARG A 334 24.16 -21.99 -38.54
CA ARG A 334 22.92 -21.25 -38.84
C ARG A 334 23.21 -19.96 -39.61
N ASN A 335 22.18 -19.45 -40.27
CA ASN A 335 22.18 -18.12 -40.85
C ASN A 335 22.33 -17.07 -39.72
N GLY A 336 23.34 -16.21 -39.82
CA GLY A 336 23.67 -15.23 -38.77
C GLY A 336 22.61 -14.14 -38.56
N GLU A 337 21.80 -13.84 -39.57
CA GLU A 337 20.72 -12.86 -39.51
C GLU A 337 19.45 -13.46 -38.88
N GLU A 338 19.13 -14.70 -39.26
CA GLU A 338 18.06 -15.48 -38.63
C GLU A 338 18.34 -15.71 -37.13
N TRP A 339 19.55 -16.19 -36.80
CA TRP A 339 19.93 -16.42 -35.41
C TRP A 339 19.92 -15.13 -34.58
N HIS A 340 20.37 -14.01 -35.16
CA HIS A 340 20.33 -12.71 -34.49
C HIS A 340 18.89 -12.26 -34.20
N SER A 341 17.98 -12.45 -35.17
CA SER A 341 16.54 -12.18 -34.98
C SER A 341 15.93 -13.08 -33.90
N MET A 342 16.31 -14.37 -33.85
CA MET A 342 15.88 -15.28 -32.78
C MET A 342 16.40 -14.86 -31.41
N PHE A 343 17.64 -14.35 -31.34
CA PHE A 343 18.20 -13.83 -30.09
C PHE A 343 17.49 -12.54 -29.63
N GLU A 344 17.19 -11.62 -30.55
CA GLU A 344 16.38 -10.43 -30.24
C GLU A 344 15.00 -10.82 -29.68
N ASN A 345 14.30 -11.72 -30.36
CA ASN A 345 12.98 -12.22 -29.91
C ASN A 345 13.05 -12.93 -28.54
N PHE A 346 14.14 -13.66 -28.28
CA PHE A 346 14.37 -14.30 -26.99
C PHE A 346 14.50 -13.26 -25.86
N LEU A 347 15.30 -12.21 -26.06
CA LEU A 347 15.49 -11.14 -25.09
C LEU A 347 14.19 -10.35 -24.86
N GLU A 348 13.44 -10.07 -25.92
CA GLU A 348 12.12 -9.43 -25.83
C GLU A 348 11.13 -10.28 -25.03
N SER A 349 11.08 -11.59 -25.30
CA SER A 349 10.22 -12.53 -24.57
C SER A 349 10.56 -12.60 -23.08
N LEU A 350 11.84 -12.52 -22.70
CA LEU A 350 12.26 -12.47 -21.30
C LEU A 350 11.80 -11.17 -20.62
N ALA A 351 11.95 -10.03 -21.29
CA ALA A 351 11.50 -8.74 -20.77
C ALA A 351 9.98 -8.70 -20.60
N GLU A 352 9.23 -9.22 -21.57
CA GLU A 352 7.77 -9.30 -21.54
C GLU A 352 7.27 -10.24 -20.46
N ARG A 353 7.91 -11.41 -20.30
CA ARG A 353 7.60 -12.33 -19.20
C ARG A 353 7.82 -11.66 -17.84
N ARG A 354 8.93 -10.96 -17.65
CA ARG A 354 9.21 -10.22 -16.41
C ARG A 354 8.15 -9.15 -16.15
N GLN A 355 7.80 -8.39 -17.19
CA GLN A 355 6.76 -7.37 -17.12
C GLN A 355 5.43 -7.97 -16.69
N ASP A 356 4.98 -9.03 -17.37
CA ASP A 356 3.73 -9.72 -17.07
C ASP A 356 3.71 -10.27 -15.64
N ARG A 357 4.80 -10.90 -15.19
CA ARG A 357 4.86 -11.47 -13.83
C ARG A 357 4.78 -10.39 -12.76
N VAL A 358 5.56 -9.31 -12.88
CA VAL A 358 5.55 -8.20 -11.91
C VAL A 358 4.19 -7.51 -11.91
N GLN A 359 3.59 -7.25 -13.07
CA GLN A 359 2.28 -6.62 -13.15
C GLN A 359 1.17 -7.51 -12.61
N LYS A 360 1.20 -8.82 -12.89
CA LYS A 360 0.28 -9.80 -12.29
C LYS A 360 0.45 -9.85 -10.77
N TRP A 361 1.67 -9.84 -10.28
CA TRP A 361 1.95 -9.84 -8.84
C TRP A 361 1.39 -8.60 -8.13
N ILE A 362 1.60 -7.40 -8.68
CA ILE A 362 1.01 -6.15 -8.14
C ILE A 362 -0.52 -6.23 -8.22
N SER A 363 -1.08 -6.63 -9.36
CA SER A 363 -2.52 -6.62 -9.61
C SER A 363 -3.27 -7.65 -8.75
N ALA A 364 -2.74 -8.86 -8.59
CA ALA A 364 -3.34 -9.90 -7.75
C ALA A 364 -3.38 -9.46 -6.28
N ASN A 365 -2.33 -8.79 -5.81
CA ASN A 365 -2.27 -8.29 -4.43
C ASN A 365 -3.09 -7.00 -4.20
N THR A 366 -3.43 -6.25 -5.26
CA THR A 366 -4.15 -4.97 -5.16
C THR A 366 -5.55 -4.97 -5.78
N VAL A 367 -6.09 -6.15 -6.15
CA VAL A 367 -7.36 -6.28 -6.90
C VAL A 367 -8.55 -5.55 -6.26
N GLU A 368 -8.64 -5.53 -4.93
CA GLU A 368 -9.73 -4.84 -4.22
C GLU A 368 -9.60 -3.31 -4.20
N PHE A 369 -8.47 -2.77 -4.70
CA PHE A 369 -8.09 -1.36 -4.66
C PHE A 369 -7.53 -0.86 -5.98
N SER A 370 -7.93 -1.49 -7.10
CA SER A 370 -7.48 -1.12 -8.45
C SER A 370 -7.66 0.37 -8.76
N ASP A 371 -8.70 0.98 -8.20
CA ASP A 371 -9.07 2.38 -8.44
C ASP A 371 -8.40 3.36 -7.47
N ASN A 372 -7.51 2.88 -6.59
CA ASN A 372 -6.82 3.72 -5.61
C ASN A 372 -5.61 4.42 -6.25
N ASP A 373 -5.50 5.74 -6.09
CA ASP A 373 -4.43 6.55 -6.69
C ASP A 373 -3.01 6.12 -6.27
N VAL A 374 -2.85 5.57 -5.06
CA VAL A 374 -1.56 5.04 -4.60
C VAL A 374 -1.20 3.76 -5.36
N VAL A 375 -2.18 2.91 -5.65
CA VAL A 375 -2.01 1.68 -6.46
C VAL A 375 -1.71 2.05 -7.92
N GLN A 376 -2.43 3.02 -8.49
CA GLN A 376 -2.18 3.50 -9.86
C GLN A 376 -0.77 4.09 -10.00
N ARG A 377 -0.31 4.87 -9.01
CA ARG A 377 1.07 5.37 -8.98
C ARG A 377 2.11 4.25 -8.91
N LEU A 378 1.87 3.21 -8.10
CA LEU A 378 2.76 2.03 -8.02
C LEU A 378 2.80 1.27 -9.36
N GLN A 379 1.65 1.09 -10.01
CA GLN A 379 1.55 0.43 -11.32
C GLN A 379 2.33 1.21 -12.40
N LEU A 380 2.24 2.54 -12.38
CA LEU A 380 3.01 3.41 -13.27
C LEU A 380 4.51 3.33 -12.99
N GLU A 381 4.91 3.38 -11.72
CA GLU A 381 6.30 3.23 -11.27
C GLU A 381 6.91 1.90 -11.77
N ALA A 382 6.17 0.80 -11.61
CA ALA A 382 6.56 -0.51 -12.10
C ALA A 382 6.69 -0.53 -13.63
N SER A 383 5.70 0.01 -14.35
CA SER A 383 5.69 0.07 -15.82
C SER A 383 6.89 0.85 -16.37
N VAL A 384 7.25 1.97 -15.74
CA VAL A 384 8.43 2.77 -16.12
C VAL A 384 9.73 1.99 -15.87
N ALA A 385 9.84 1.30 -14.73
CA ALA A 385 11.02 0.49 -14.41
C ALA A 385 11.18 -0.70 -15.38
N LEU A 386 10.09 -1.41 -15.69
CA LEU A 386 10.07 -2.54 -16.62
C LEU A 386 10.36 -2.12 -18.07
N GLY A 387 9.89 -0.93 -18.48
CA GLY A 387 10.24 -0.36 -19.78
C GLY A 387 11.76 -0.16 -19.95
N LYS A 388 12.46 0.21 -18.87
CA LYS A 388 13.94 0.31 -18.88
C LYS A 388 14.61 -1.05 -19.02
N VAL A 389 14.03 -2.13 -18.50
CA VAL A 389 14.53 -3.50 -18.71
C VAL A 389 14.47 -3.85 -20.19
N LYS A 390 13.31 -3.66 -20.83
CA LYS A 390 13.13 -3.93 -22.27
C LYS A 390 14.10 -3.13 -23.13
N GLN A 391 14.30 -1.85 -22.80
CA GLN A 391 15.28 -1.01 -23.50
C GLN A 391 16.72 -1.46 -23.27
N GLY A 392 17.08 -1.83 -22.03
CA GLY A 392 18.43 -2.25 -21.65
C GLY A 392 18.86 -3.56 -22.30
N LEU A 393 17.93 -4.48 -22.55
CA LEU A 393 18.17 -5.76 -23.22
C LEU A 393 18.26 -5.65 -24.75
N SER A 394 18.10 -4.46 -25.34
CA SER A 394 18.26 -4.29 -26.78
C SER A 394 19.71 -4.48 -27.22
N VAL A 395 19.92 -5.25 -28.28
CA VAL A 395 21.24 -5.49 -28.89
C VAL A 395 21.51 -4.57 -30.08
N CYS A 396 22.78 -4.42 -30.46
CA CYS A 396 23.22 -3.47 -31.47
C CYS A 396 22.78 -3.79 -32.90
N GLY A 397 23.01 -5.01 -33.38
CA GLY A 397 22.60 -5.44 -34.73
C GLY A 397 23.46 -4.93 -35.89
N CYS A 398 24.41 -4.00 -35.69
CA CYS A 398 25.36 -3.58 -36.72
C CYS A 398 26.27 -4.74 -37.18
N LYS A 399 26.76 -4.69 -38.42
CA LYS A 399 27.66 -5.74 -38.94
C LYS A 399 29.06 -5.60 -38.32
N CYS A 400 29.59 -6.70 -37.82
CA CYS A 400 30.98 -6.79 -37.38
C CYS A 400 31.93 -6.55 -38.57
N SER A 401 32.99 -5.78 -38.35
CA SER A 401 33.99 -5.45 -39.36
C SER A 401 34.82 -6.64 -39.84
N VAL A 402 34.84 -7.75 -39.08
CA VAL A 402 35.65 -8.93 -39.38
C VAL A 402 34.81 -10.07 -39.99
N CYS A 403 33.71 -10.44 -39.32
CA CYS A 403 32.90 -11.61 -39.68
C CYS A 403 31.63 -11.24 -40.48
N PHE A 404 31.30 -9.95 -40.63
CA PHE A 404 30.05 -9.41 -41.19
C PHE A 404 28.74 -9.85 -40.51
N TRP A 405 28.82 -10.68 -39.47
CA TRP A 405 27.66 -11.06 -38.67
C TRP A 405 27.20 -9.90 -37.78
N ARG A 406 25.91 -9.92 -37.41
CA ARG A 406 25.32 -8.89 -36.56
C ARG A 406 25.90 -8.92 -35.15
N CYS A 407 26.15 -7.71 -34.63
CA CYS A 407 26.67 -7.45 -33.30
C CYS A 407 25.62 -7.83 -32.25
N VAL A 408 26.09 -8.51 -31.20
CA VAL A 408 25.28 -8.99 -30.07
C VAL A 408 25.58 -8.24 -28.77
N LEU A 409 26.40 -7.19 -28.84
CA LEU A 409 26.62 -6.28 -27.72
C LEU A 409 25.41 -5.37 -27.51
N GLU A 410 25.40 -4.69 -26.36
CA GLU A 410 24.38 -3.72 -25.99
C GLU A 410 24.18 -2.63 -27.06
N LYS A 411 22.93 -2.25 -27.29
CA LYS A 411 22.60 -1.22 -28.28
C LYS A 411 23.24 0.12 -27.92
N GLY A 412 23.92 0.74 -28.89
CA GLY A 412 24.59 2.03 -28.71
C GLY A 412 25.96 1.97 -28.04
N HIS A 413 26.59 0.79 -27.96
CA HIS A 413 27.99 0.67 -27.52
C HIS A 413 28.95 1.47 -28.41
N ILE A 414 30.07 1.91 -27.82
CA ILE A 414 31.09 2.74 -28.49
C ILE A 414 32.25 1.89 -29.03
N ASP A 415 32.44 0.68 -28.47
CA ASP A 415 33.50 -0.24 -28.88
C ASP A 415 33.30 -0.79 -30.30
N ASP A 416 34.29 -1.50 -30.83
CA ASP A 416 34.18 -2.21 -32.10
C ASP A 416 33.03 -3.23 -32.08
N HIS A 417 32.29 -3.32 -33.19
CA HIS A 417 31.17 -4.26 -33.32
C HIS A 417 31.65 -5.71 -33.28
N SER A 418 31.25 -6.44 -32.23
CA SER A 418 31.64 -7.83 -32.01
C SER A 418 30.47 -8.80 -32.20
N CYS A 419 30.67 -9.79 -33.08
CA CYS A 419 29.76 -10.93 -33.19
C CYS A 419 29.96 -11.94 -32.04
N MET A 420 31.04 -11.85 -31.26
CA MET A 420 31.36 -12.76 -30.13
C MET A 420 31.35 -14.25 -30.49
N SER A 421 31.49 -14.61 -31.76
CA SER A 421 31.70 -16.00 -32.19
C SER A 421 33.18 -16.35 -32.18
N SER A 422 33.54 -17.64 -32.08
CA SER A 422 34.88 -18.06 -32.48
C SER A 422 34.97 -17.84 -34.00
N HIS A 423 35.95 -17.08 -34.45
CA HIS A 423 36.05 -16.50 -35.80
C HIS A 423 36.23 -17.53 -36.93
N SER A 424 35.96 -18.80 -36.68
CA SER A 424 36.01 -19.92 -37.62
C SER A 424 34.69 -20.05 -38.38
N CYS A 425 34.26 -19.00 -39.09
CA CYS A 425 33.22 -19.17 -40.10
C CYS A 425 33.89 -19.72 -41.36
N ALA A 426 33.52 -20.94 -41.77
CA ALA A 426 33.90 -21.46 -43.07
C ALA A 426 33.33 -20.50 -44.12
N GLU A 427 34.22 -19.92 -44.91
CA GLU A 427 33.88 -19.19 -46.12
C GLU A 427 32.96 -20.08 -46.96
N SER A 428 31.76 -19.58 -47.25
CA SER A 428 30.83 -20.17 -48.22
C SER A 428 31.30 -19.90 -49.63
#